data_AF-A0A4R4QA75-F1
#
_entry.id   AF-A0A4R4QA75-F1
#
_cell.length_a   1.000
_cell.length_b   1.000
_cell.length_c   1.000
_cell.angle_alpha   90.00
_cell.angle_beta   90.00
_cell.angle_gamma   90.00
#
_symmetry.space_group_name_H-M   'P 1'
#
loop_
_entity.id
_entity.type
_entity.pdbx_description
1 polymer ?
#
loop_
_entity_poly.entity_id
_entity_poly.type
_entity_poly.pdbx_seq_one_letter_code
_entity_poly.pdbx_strand_id
1 'polypeptide(L)' 'MNESDEQLHLHARIFRTSDEWYADIDDGLFPQPDNPLWCGSYASQRAAIDAACSRIAAMHRRRPAVRDDQAS' A
#
# COMPACT_ATOMS: atom_id res chain seq x y z
N MET A 1 4.01 -0.94 28.69
CA MET A 1 3.40 -1.80 27.67
C MET A 1 3.06 -0.85 26.54
N ASN A 2 4.00 -0.67 25.61
CA ASN A 2 3.91 0.43 24.66
C ASN A 2 2.98 -0.01 23.54
N GLU A 3 1.88 0.72 23.40
CA GLU A 3 0.92 0.59 22.32
C GLU A 3 1.68 0.64 21.00
N SER A 4 1.53 -0.43 20.23
CA SER A 4 2.11 -0.56 18.90
C SER A 4 1.70 0.66 18.10
N ASP A 5 2.68 1.47 17.68
CA ASP A 5 2.56 2.19 16.43
C ASP A 5 2.16 1.13 15.40
N GLU A 6 0.87 1.00 15.12
CA GLU A 6 0.37 0.14 14.06
C GLU A 6 0.84 0.78 12.76
N GLN A 7 2.12 0.64 12.43
CA GLN A 7 2.65 0.94 11.12
C GLN A 7 1.83 0.09 10.18
N LEU A 8 1.06 0.75 9.32
CA LEU A 8 0.35 0.08 8.26
C LEU A 8 1.39 -0.65 7.42
N HIS A 9 1.47 -1.97 7.57
CA HIS A 9 2.43 -2.82 6.89
C HIS A 9 1.98 -3.03 5.44
N LEU A 10 1.96 -1.95 4.66
CA LEU A 10 1.53 -2.01 3.27
C LEU A 10 2.52 -2.83 2.44
N HIS A 11 2.02 -3.86 1.78
CA HIS A 11 2.80 -4.68 0.86
C HIS A 11 2.30 -4.48 -0.56
N ALA A 12 3.20 -4.05 -1.45
CA ALA A 12 2.93 -4.01 -2.88
C ALA A 12 3.43 -5.29 -3.55
N ARG A 13 2.61 -5.87 -4.44
CA ARG A 13 3.05 -6.92 -5.37
C ARG A 13 2.99 -6.38 -6.79
N ILE A 14 4.07 -6.57 -7.52
CA ILE A 14 4.18 -6.23 -8.94
C ILE A 14 4.47 -7.51 -9.71
N PHE A 15 3.60 -7.87 -10.64
CA PHE A 15 3.76 -9.09 -11.43
C PHE A 15 3.26 -8.86 -12.85
N ARG A 16 3.77 -9.65 -13.80
CA ARG A 16 3.33 -9.61 -15.20
C ARG A 16 2.54 -10.87 -15.50
N THR A 17 1.38 -10.71 -16.11
CA THR A 17 0.65 -11.82 -16.74
C THR A 17 0.35 -11.45 -18.19
N SER A 18 0.56 -12.39 -19.10
CA SER A 18 0.47 -12.14 -20.55
C SER A 18 1.29 -10.91 -20.97
N ASP A 19 0.62 -9.82 -21.36
CA ASP A 19 1.24 -8.59 -21.86
C ASP A 19 0.99 -7.37 -20.98
N GLU A 20 0.49 -7.56 -19.77
CA GLU A 20 0.19 -6.48 -18.82
C GLU A 20 0.97 -6.62 -17.51
N TRP A 21 1.32 -5.47 -16.93
CA TRP A 21 1.89 -5.37 -15.60
C TRP A 21 0.80 -5.04 -14.60
N TYR A 22 0.65 -5.87 -13.59
CA TYR A 22 -0.30 -5.69 -12.52
C TYR A 22 0.42 -5.19 -11.27
N ALA A 23 -0.24 -4.27 -10.57
CA ALA A 23 0.16 -3.85 -9.25
C ALA A 23 -1.03 -4.03 -8.31
N ASP A 24 -0.77 -4.59 -7.14
CA ASP A 24 -1.71 -4.58 -6.04
C ASP A 24 -1.04 -4.17 -4.72
N ILE A 25 -1.85 -3.73 -3.76
CA ILE A 25 -1.42 -3.35 -2.42
C ILE A 25 -2.32 -4.03 -1.40
N ASP A 26 -1.71 -4.55 -0.34
CA ASP A 26 -2.38 -5.23 0.76
C ASP A 26 -1.86 -4.81 2.14
N ASP A 27 -2.54 -5.24 3.21
CA ASP A 27 -2.23 -4.90 4.60
C ASP A 27 -1.01 -5.61 5.20
N GLY A 28 -0.37 -6.50 4.42
CA GLY A 28 0.87 -7.21 4.72
C GLY A 28 0.80 -8.24 5.85
N LEU A 29 -0.15 -8.09 6.78
CA LEU A 29 -0.42 -9.00 7.88
C LEU A 29 -1.09 -10.28 7.35
N PHE A 30 -2.03 -10.13 6.42
CA PHE A 30 -2.71 -11.23 5.76
C PHE A 30 -2.87 -10.94 4.27
N PRO A 31 -1.81 -11.09 3.44
CA PRO A 31 -1.92 -10.83 2.02
C PRO A 31 -3.02 -11.70 1.39
N GLN A 32 -4.11 -11.08 0.92
CA GLN A 32 -5.23 -11.64 0.18
C GLN A 32 -5.03 -11.39 -1.31
N PRO A 33 -4.54 -12.39 -2.08
CA PRO A 33 -4.33 -12.26 -3.53
C PRO A 33 -5.59 -11.90 -4.31
N ASP A 34 -6.74 -12.31 -3.79
CA ASP A 34 -8.07 -12.21 -4.38
C ASP A 34 -8.82 -10.93 -3.97
N ASN A 35 -8.40 -10.25 -2.90
CA ASN A 35 -9.07 -9.06 -2.39
C ASN A 35 -8.08 -7.99 -1.89
N PRO A 36 -7.25 -7.41 -2.78
CA PRO A 36 -6.31 -6.38 -2.39
C PRO A 36 -7.02 -5.07 -2.03
N LEU A 37 -6.40 -4.27 -1.15
CA LEU A 37 -6.88 -2.92 -0.80
C LEU A 37 -6.93 -1.98 -2.02
N TRP A 38 -6.08 -2.25 -3.01
CA TRP A 38 -6.04 -1.56 -4.28
C TRP A 38 -5.34 -2.42 -5.33
N CYS A 39 -5.79 -2.35 -6.58
CA CYS A 39 -5.12 -2.97 -7.71
C CYS A 39 -5.22 -2.11 -8.98
N GLY A 40 -4.35 -2.40 -9.95
CA GLY A 40 -4.35 -1.78 -11.28
C GLY A 40 -3.56 -2.58 -12.30
N SER A 41 -3.85 -2.34 -13.58
CA SER A 41 -3.13 -2.90 -14.74
C SER A 41 -2.45 -1.79 -15.55
N TYR A 42 -1.26 -2.05 -16.07
CA TYR A 42 -0.35 -1.08 -16.67
C TYR A 42 0.39 -1.66 -17.87
N ALA A 43 0.65 -0.80 -18.85
CA ALA A 43 1.40 -1.17 -20.06
C ALA A 43 2.91 -1.40 -19.82
N SER A 44 3.45 -1.01 -18.65
CA SER A 44 4.87 -1.20 -18.35
C SER A 44 5.13 -1.43 -16.86
N GLN A 45 6.23 -2.13 -16.56
CA GLN A 45 6.68 -2.38 -15.18
C GLN A 45 6.88 -1.08 -14.41
N ARG A 46 7.48 -0.08 -15.07
CA ARG A 46 7.74 1.23 -14.46
C ARG A 46 6.44 1.90 -14.05
N ALA A 47 5.44 1.93 -14.95
CA ALA A 47 4.15 2.52 -14.64
C ALA A 47 3.44 1.82 -13.46
N ALA A 48 3.54 0.48 -13.38
CA ALA A 48 3.00 -0.28 -12.25
C ALA A 48 3.68 0.06 -10.92
N ILE A 49 5.02 0.16 -10.92
CA ILE A 49 5.80 0.55 -9.74
C ILE A 49 5.47 1.99 -9.31
N ASP A 50 5.47 2.93 -10.25
CA ASP A 50 5.19 4.34 -9.97
C ASP A 50 3.78 4.54 -9.37
N ALA A 51 2.81 3.80 -9.90
CA ALA A 51 1.44 3.82 -9.39
C ALA A 51 1.34 3.22 -7.98
N ALA A 52 1.98 2.08 -7.72
CA ALA A 52 2.00 1.47 -6.39
C ALA A 52 2.64 2.39 -5.34
N CYS A 53 3.80 2.98 -5.65
CA CYS A 53 4.48 3.94 -4.79
C CYS A 53 3.60 5.17 -4.50
N SER A 54 2.98 5.74 -5.53
CA SER A 54 2.08 6.89 -5.39
C SER A 54 0.87 6.56 -4.51
N ARG A 55 0.33 5.34 -4.65
CA ARG A 55 -0.83 4.89 -3.88
C ARG A 55 -0.49 4.66 -2.42
N ILE A 56 0.64 4.02 -2.12
CA ILE A 56 1.17 3.85 -0.75
C ILE A 56 1.36 5.22 -0.09
N ALA A 57 2.01 6.16 -0.78
CA ALA A 57 2.22 7.51 -0.25
C ALA A 57 0.88 8.22 0.07
N ALA A 58 -0.13 8.05 -0.78
CA ALA A 58 -1.47 8.59 -0.53
C ALA A 58 -2.18 7.90 0.66
N MET A 59 -1.99 6.59 0.86
CA MET A 59 -2.53 5.87 2.01
C MET A 59 -1.91 6.34 3.32
N HIS A 60 -0.59 6.57 3.36
CA HIS A 60 0.08 7.15 4.53
C HIS A 60 -0.40 8.58 4.84
N ARG A 61 -0.65 9.42 3.82
CA ARG A 61 -1.17 10.79 4.02
C ARG A 61 -2.61 10.87 4.50
N ARG A 62 -3.43 9.85 4.18
CA ARG A 62 -4.86 9.80 4.59
C ARG A 62 -5.04 9.34 6.03
N ARG A 63 -4.00 8.81 6.66
CA ARG A 63 -4.03 8.59 8.10
C ARG A 63 -3.99 9.98 8.75
N PRO A 64 -4.96 10.37 9.60
CA PRO A 64 -4.77 11.55 10.42
C PRO A 64 -3.47 11.31 11.18
N ALA A 65 -2.56 12.29 11.14
CA ALA A 65 -1.48 12.33 12.11
C ALA A 65 -2.17 12.12 13.45
N VAL A 66 -1.82 11.07 14.18
CA VAL A 66 -2.12 11.02 15.60
C VAL A 66 -1.64 12.38 16.10
N ARG A 67 -2.59 13.21 16.56
CA ARG A 67 -2.25 14.48 17.18
C ARG A 67 -1.34 14.09 18.34
N ASP A 68 -0.06 14.42 18.24
CA ASP A 68 0.85 14.54 19.37
C ASP A 68 0.38 15.70 20.27
N ASP A 69 -0.87 15.63 20.70
CA ASP A 69 -1.56 16.62 21.52
C ASP A 69 -2.17 15.86 22.69
N GLN A 70 -1.29 15.28 23.50
CA GLN A 70 -1.56 14.94 24.89
C GLN A 70 -0.38 15.46 25.73
N ALA A 71 -0.58 16.69 26.23
CA ALA A 71 -0.30 17.19 27.58
C ALA A 71 1.10 16.95 28.18
N SER A 72 1.92 18.01 28.34
CA SER A 72 1.97 18.93 29.51
C SER A 72 2.40 18.26 30.82
#